data_AF-A0A090WVZ8-F1
#
_entry.id   AF-A0A090WVZ8-F1
#
_cell.length_a   1.000
_cell.length_b   1.000
_cell.length_c   1.000
_cell.angle_alpha   90.00
_cell.angle_beta   90.00
_cell.angle_gamma   90.00
#
_symmetry.space_group_name_H-M   'P 1'
#
loop_
_entity.id
_entity.type
_entity.pdbx_description
1 polymer ?
#
loop_
_entity_poly.entity_id
_entity_poly.type
_entity_poly.pdbx_seq_one_letter_code
_entity_poly.pdbx_strand_id
1 'polypeptide(L)'
;MFSSIGLTGFSQNKIDLKAKFDIENKSIEIVQTITYQNTSKDTLSTIYLSDWNNSYSTKKTALATRIADEYKNDFHLAKNEDRGFSVVTLAKQNDAVLTYSPVKNQMDILQVNLVKPVNPNESYTIKLEYRVQVPNSKFTRYGITDTGDLNLRYWYFTPAIYDGEWQYYSNKDLDDLYIPLAM
;
A
#
# COMPACT_ATOMS: atom_id res chain seq x y z
N MET A 1 -49.60 -6.19 2.47
CA MET A 1 -48.52 -6.35 1.47
C MET A 1 -47.30 -5.65 2.04
N PHE A 2 -46.45 -6.36 2.80
CA PHE A 2 -45.23 -5.78 3.37
C PHE A 2 -44.09 -6.12 2.42
N SER A 3 -43.55 -5.10 1.74
CA SER A 3 -42.37 -5.26 0.91
C SER A 3 -41.16 -4.95 1.77
N SER A 4 -40.39 -5.98 2.14
CA SER A 4 -39.08 -5.81 2.74
C SER A 4 -38.10 -5.47 1.62
N ILE A 5 -37.66 -4.21 1.57
CA ILE A 5 -36.51 -3.82 0.76
C ILE A 5 -35.26 -4.31 1.50
N GLY A 6 -34.70 -5.43 1.04
CA GLY A 6 -33.37 -5.84 1.43
C GLY A 6 -32.36 -4.94 0.72
N LEU A 7 -31.71 -4.02 1.43
CA LEU A 7 -30.48 -3.41 0.95
C LEU A 7 -29.37 -4.47 1.05
N THR A 8 -29.11 -5.18 -0.04
CA THR A 8 -27.86 -5.91 -0.22
C THR A 8 -26.75 -4.90 -0.48
N GLY A 9 -26.04 -4.50 0.58
CA GLY A 9 -24.77 -3.80 0.44
C GLY A 9 -23.72 -4.75 -0.14
N PHE A 10 -23.57 -4.79 -1.46
CA PHE A 10 -22.39 -5.39 -2.07
C PHE A 10 -21.21 -4.48 -1.74
N SER A 11 -20.25 -4.94 -0.93
CA SER A 11 -18.95 -4.25 -0.90
C SER A 11 -18.31 -4.35 -2.27
N GLN A 12 -17.85 -3.22 -2.78
CA GLN A 12 -17.26 -3.09 -4.09
C GLN A 12 -15.78 -3.50 -4.11
N ASN A 13 -15.11 -3.45 -2.94
CA ASN A 13 -13.69 -3.77 -2.81
C ASN A 13 -13.45 -4.77 -1.68
N LYS A 14 -12.43 -5.62 -1.86
CA LYS A 14 -12.02 -6.63 -0.88
C LYS A 14 -10.50 -6.72 -0.83
N ILE A 15 -9.96 -6.80 0.38
CA ILE A 15 -8.54 -7.08 0.62
C ILE A 15 -8.46 -8.35 1.47
N ASP A 16 -7.85 -9.40 0.93
CA ASP A 16 -7.49 -10.62 1.66
C ASP A 16 -5.98 -10.63 1.86
N LEU A 17 -5.52 -10.86 3.09
CA LEU A 17 -4.10 -10.76 3.42
C LEU A 17 -3.71 -11.85 4.41
N LYS A 18 -2.62 -12.56 4.09
CA LYS A 18 -1.91 -13.45 5.00
C LYS A 18 -0.54 -12.85 5.29
N ALA A 19 -0.24 -12.67 6.56
CA ALA A 19 1.03 -12.12 7.02
C ALA A 19 1.72 -13.09 7.97
N LYS A 20 3.02 -13.27 7.77
CA LYS A 20 3.89 -14.00 8.68
C LYS A 20 4.95 -13.05 9.21
N PHE A 21 4.90 -12.82 10.52
CA PHE A 21 5.78 -11.89 11.22
C PHE A 21 7.05 -12.60 11.66
N ASP A 22 8.18 -11.95 11.41
CA ASP A 22 9.49 -12.30 11.95
C ASP A 22 9.98 -11.10 12.76
N ILE A 23 9.76 -11.18 14.08
CA ILE A 23 10.05 -10.09 15.01
C ILE A 23 11.56 -9.88 15.17
N GLU A 24 12.34 -10.97 15.15
CA GLU A 24 13.79 -10.94 15.26
C GLU A 24 14.41 -10.18 14.08
N ASN A 25 13.95 -10.47 12.87
CA ASN A 25 14.39 -9.80 11.65
C ASN A 25 13.60 -8.53 11.31
N LYS A 26 12.66 -8.13 12.17
CA LYS A 26 11.76 -6.97 12.00
C LYS A 26 11.07 -6.95 10.63
N SER A 27 10.61 -8.10 10.17
CA SER A 27 10.07 -8.25 8.82
C SER A 27 8.74 -8.99 8.77
N ILE A 28 8.01 -8.80 7.68
CA ILE A 28 6.72 -9.43 7.42
C ILE A 28 6.74 -10.01 6.01
N GLU A 29 6.50 -11.31 5.89
CA GLU A 29 6.19 -11.95 4.61
C GLU A 29 4.68 -11.84 4.37
N ILE A 30 4.29 -11.29 3.22
CA ILE A 30 2.88 -10.99 2.94
C ILE A 30 2.46 -11.61 1.62
N VAL A 31 1.31 -12.29 1.65
CA VAL A 31 0.54 -12.66 0.48
C VAL A 31 -0.79 -11.91 0.53
N GLN A 32 -1.01 -11.01 -0.42
CA GLN A 32 -2.19 -10.15 -0.46
C GLN A 32 -2.96 -10.35 -1.76
N THR A 33 -4.28 -10.45 -1.67
CA THR A 33 -5.19 -10.41 -2.81
C THR A 33 -6.06 -9.16 -2.71
N ILE A 34 -6.06 -8.34 -3.75
CA ILE A 34 -6.85 -7.11 -3.83
C ILE A 34 -7.87 -7.28 -4.95
N THR A 35 -9.15 -7.14 -4.61
CA THR A 35 -10.25 -7.00 -5.57
C THR A 35 -10.78 -5.57 -5.49
N TYR A 36 -10.83 -4.90 -6.64
CA TYR A 36 -11.29 -3.51 -6.73
C TYR A 36 -12.22 -3.34 -7.92
N GLN A 37 -13.34 -2.65 -7.73
CA GLN A 37 -14.29 -2.33 -8.79
C GLN A 37 -13.95 -0.98 -9.43
N ASN A 38 -13.83 -0.98 -10.76
CA ASN A 38 -13.77 0.25 -11.53
C ASN A 38 -15.17 0.89 -11.59
N THR A 39 -15.41 1.89 -10.75
CA THR A 39 -16.68 2.65 -10.72
C THR A 39 -16.68 3.85 -11.66
N SER A 40 -15.57 4.09 -12.37
CA SER A 40 -15.46 5.18 -13.34
C SER A 40 -16.07 4.83 -14.70
N LYS A 41 -16.09 5.79 -15.62
CA LYS A 41 -16.53 5.60 -17.00
C LYS A 41 -15.39 5.21 -17.95
N ASP A 42 -14.16 5.19 -17.45
CA ASP A 42 -12.97 4.94 -18.26
C ASP A 42 -12.51 3.48 -18.11
N THR A 43 -11.84 2.96 -19.12
CA THR A 43 -11.20 1.64 -19.04
C THR A 43 -9.81 1.78 -18.41
N LEU A 44 -9.53 0.99 -17.38
CA LEU A 44 -8.25 1.04 -16.65
C LEU A 44 -7.31 -0.06 -17.15
N SER A 45 -6.20 0.34 -17.76
CA SER A 45 -5.11 -0.58 -18.15
C SER A 45 -3.94 -0.59 -17.15
N THR A 46 -3.85 0.45 -16.34
CA THR A 46 -2.82 0.63 -15.31
C THR A 46 -3.53 1.02 -14.03
N ILE A 47 -3.03 0.52 -12.89
CA ILE A 47 -3.52 0.87 -11.57
C ILE A 47 -2.35 1.34 -10.70
N TYR A 48 -2.66 1.99 -9.59
CA TYR A 48 -1.68 2.46 -8.63
C TYR A 48 -1.99 1.93 -7.24
N LEU A 49 -0.95 1.53 -6.52
CA LEU A 49 -1.05 1.06 -5.14
C LEU A 49 -0.14 1.92 -4.25
N SER A 50 -0.65 2.38 -3.12
CA SER A 50 0.17 3.02 -2.10
C SER A 50 0.98 1.98 -1.32
N ASP A 51 2.28 2.22 -1.23
CA ASP A 51 3.29 1.43 -0.50
C ASP A 51 3.97 2.32 0.54
N TRP A 52 3.18 2.81 1.49
CA TRP A 52 3.65 3.81 2.43
C TRP A 52 4.72 3.29 3.39
N ASN A 53 4.83 1.97 3.60
CA ASN A 53 5.99 1.40 4.28
C ASN A 53 7.31 1.69 3.53
N ASN A 54 7.27 1.77 2.20
CA ASN A 54 8.44 2.12 1.39
C ASN A 54 8.81 3.61 1.43
N SER A 55 7.99 4.46 2.07
CA SER A 55 8.34 5.87 2.32
C SER A 55 9.51 6.03 3.31
N TYR A 56 9.85 5.01 4.09
CA TYR A 56 10.99 5.01 5.03
C TYR A 56 12.32 4.55 4.38
N SER A 57 12.29 4.14 3.12
CA SER A 57 13.38 3.38 2.48
C SER A 57 14.64 4.21 2.21
N THR A 58 14.48 5.51 1.94
CA THR A 58 15.61 6.40 1.62
C THR A 58 15.43 7.79 2.24
N LYS A 59 16.52 8.56 2.28
CA LYS A 59 16.53 9.95 2.77
C LYS A 59 15.90 10.96 1.80
N LYS A 60 15.42 10.50 0.63
CA LYS A 60 14.91 11.36 -0.45
C LYS A 60 13.40 11.25 -0.65
N THR A 61 12.73 10.43 0.15
CA THR A 61 11.26 10.31 0.10
C THR A 61 10.62 11.58 0.66
N ALA A 62 9.33 11.79 0.33
CA ALA A 62 8.57 12.91 0.88
C ALA A 62 8.52 12.85 2.42
N LEU A 63 8.29 11.66 2.99
CA LEU A 63 8.33 11.43 4.44
C LEU A 63 9.69 11.81 5.02
N ALA A 64 10.79 11.30 4.46
CA ALA A 64 12.13 11.55 4.97
C ALA A 64 12.49 13.04 4.95
N THR A 65 12.15 13.72 3.86
CA THR A 65 12.38 15.17 3.69
C THR A 65 11.63 15.95 4.77
N ARG A 66 10.37 15.60 5.01
CA ARG A 66 9.58 16.25 6.06
C ARG A 66 10.15 16.00 7.46
N ILE A 67 10.53 14.76 7.78
CA ILE A 67 11.14 14.45 9.09
C ILE A 67 12.42 15.27 9.28
N ALA A 68 13.19 15.49 8.22
CA ALA A 68 14.38 16.34 8.24
C ALA A 68 14.05 17.81 8.54
N ASP A 69 13.00 18.35 7.90
CA ASP A 69 12.55 19.73 8.09
C ASP A 69 12.07 19.99 9.52
N GLU A 70 11.56 18.96 10.21
CA GLU A 70 11.19 19.01 11.64
C GLU A 70 12.41 18.87 12.59
N TYR A 71 13.64 18.98 12.09
CA TYR A 71 14.91 18.85 12.82
C TYR A 71 15.13 17.50 13.54
N LYS A 72 14.41 16.45 13.14
CA LYS A 72 14.63 15.08 13.64
C LYS A 72 15.74 14.40 12.85
N ASN A 73 16.99 14.58 13.29
CA ASN A 73 18.14 13.91 12.68
C ASN A 73 18.11 12.37 12.79
N ASP A 74 17.23 11.81 13.62
CA ASP A 74 17.12 10.38 13.87
C ASP A 74 16.93 9.57 12.57
N PHE A 75 16.14 10.07 11.62
CA PHE A 75 15.94 9.40 10.34
C PHE A 75 17.16 9.54 9.39
N HIS A 76 17.87 10.67 9.45
CA HIS A 76 19.08 10.89 8.67
C HIS A 76 20.24 10.00 9.13
N LEU A 77 20.32 9.73 10.43
CA LEU A 77 21.35 8.90 11.05
C LEU A 77 20.94 7.42 11.16
N ALA A 78 19.69 7.09 10.82
CA ALA A 78 19.18 5.73 10.87
C ALA A 78 20.00 4.76 10.03
N LYS A 79 20.36 3.64 10.67
CA LYS A 79 20.90 2.45 10.02
C LYS A 79 19.86 1.85 9.08
N ASN A 80 20.31 1.09 8.09
CA ASN A 80 19.41 0.46 7.11
C ASN A 80 18.41 -0.52 7.78
N GLU A 81 18.83 -1.22 8.83
CA GLU A 81 18.00 -2.15 9.60
C GLU A 81 16.86 -1.47 10.38
N ASP A 82 17.00 -0.17 10.68
CA ASP A 82 15.94 0.62 11.33
C ASP A 82 14.94 1.17 10.31
N ARG A 83 15.29 1.25 9.02
CA ARG A 83 14.42 1.80 7.98
C ARG A 83 13.34 0.80 7.58
N GLY A 84 12.17 1.33 7.23
CA GLY A 84 11.13 0.56 6.56
C GLY A 84 11.36 0.53 5.05
N PHE A 85 11.06 -0.59 4.42
CA PHE A 85 10.99 -0.71 2.97
C PHE A 85 10.19 -1.94 2.57
N SER A 86 9.72 -1.97 1.33
CA SER A 86 8.96 -3.09 0.79
C SER A 86 9.65 -3.64 -0.46
N VAL A 87 9.59 -4.96 -0.66
CA VAL A 87 10.12 -5.62 -1.84
C VAL A 87 9.07 -6.57 -2.39
N VAL A 88 8.50 -6.23 -3.54
CA VAL A 88 7.59 -7.10 -4.28
C VAL A 88 8.39 -8.19 -4.97
N THR A 89 8.02 -9.45 -4.72
CA THR A 89 8.63 -10.62 -5.37
C THR A 89 7.75 -11.16 -6.48
N LEU A 90 6.44 -10.97 -6.38
CA LEU A 90 5.48 -11.40 -7.39
C LEU A 90 4.24 -10.50 -7.42
N ALA A 91 3.76 -10.20 -8.62
CA ALA A 91 2.45 -9.60 -8.86
C ALA A 91 1.76 -10.36 -10.00
N LYS A 92 0.50 -10.75 -9.80
CA LYS A 92 -0.28 -11.53 -10.78
C LYS A 92 -1.71 -11.03 -10.94
N GLN A 93 -2.27 -11.17 -12.14
CA GLN A 93 -3.70 -11.06 -12.44
C GLN A 93 -4.12 -12.34 -13.18
N ASN A 94 -5.06 -13.12 -12.62
CA ASN A 94 -5.52 -14.39 -13.19
C ASN A 94 -4.36 -15.28 -13.68
N ASP A 95 -3.38 -15.53 -12.81
CA ASP A 95 -2.14 -16.28 -13.05
C ASP A 95 -1.09 -15.65 -13.97
N ALA A 96 -1.44 -14.62 -14.75
CA ALA A 96 -0.48 -13.88 -15.56
C ALA A 96 0.36 -12.92 -14.70
N VAL A 97 1.68 -12.93 -14.90
CA VAL A 97 2.60 -12.03 -14.20
C VAL A 97 2.40 -10.59 -14.69
N LEU A 98 2.29 -9.66 -13.74
CA LEU A 98 2.15 -8.23 -14.02
C LEU A 98 3.51 -7.56 -14.08
N THR A 99 3.62 -6.52 -14.91
CA THR A 99 4.76 -5.59 -14.83
C THR A 99 4.39 -4.45 -13.89
N TYR A 100 5.38 -4.00 -13.11
CA TYR A 100 5.19 -2.92 -12.15
C TYR A 100 6.48 -2.13 -11.97
N SER A 101 6.33 -0.88 -11.56
CA SER A 101 7.45 -0.01 -11.23
C SER A 101 6.99 1.08 -10.25
N PRO A 102 7.86 1.58 -9.38
CA PRO A 102 7.52 2.76 -8.59
C PRO A 102 7.30 3.97 -9.51
N VAL A 103 6.39 4.86 -9.13
CA VAL A 103 6.18 6.13 -9.83
C VAL A 103 7.45 6.99 -9.72
N LYS A 104 7.77 7.73 -10.78
CA LYS A 104 8.96 8.58 -10.82
C LYS A 104 8.95 9.56 -9.64
N ASN A 105 10.03 9.56 -8.86
CA ASN A 105 10.21 10.36 -7.64
C ASN A 105 9.21 10.08 -6.49
N GLN A 106 8.40 9.01 -6.59
CA GLN A 106 7.43 8.59 -5.58
C GLN A 106 7.53 7.08 -5.38
N MET A 107 8.62 6.67 -4.72
CA MET A 107 8.92 5.24 -4.55
C MET A 107 7.94 4.48 -3.66
N ASP A 108 7.12 5.21 -2.91
CA ASP A 108 6.02 4.73 -2.07
C ASP A 108 4.68 4.64 -2.82
N ILE A 109 4.70 4.76 -4.15
CA ILE A 109 3.56 4.52 -5.04
C ILE A 109 3.99 3.52 -6.12
N LEU A 110 3.31 2.37 -6.17
CA LEU A 110 3.56 1.31 -7.15
C LEU A 110 2.58 1.42 -8.32
N GLN A 111 3.09 1.71 -9.50
CA GLN A 111 2.34 1.59 -10.75
C GLN A 111 2.35 0.13 -11.21
N VAL A 112 1.19 -0.43 -11.51
CA VAL A 112 1.03 -1.81 -11.97
C VAL A 112 0.28 -1.81 -13.30
N ASN A 113 0.86 -2.42 -14.33
CA ASN A 113 0.19 -2.58 -15.62
C ASN A 113 -0.60 -3.88 -15.61
N LEU A 114 -1.91 -3.78 -15.86
CA LEU A 114 -2.79 -4.93 -15.93
C LEU A 114 -2.62 -5.66 -17.26
N VAL A 115 -2.72 -6.98 -17.24
CA VAL A 115 -2.70 -7.82 -18.46
C VAL A 115 -4.07 -7.76 -19.15
N LYS A 116 -5.15 -7.71 -18.35
CA LYS A 116 -6.52 -7.46 -18.82
C LYS A 116 -6.98 -6.10 -18.31
N PRO A 117 -7.23 -5.12 -19.21
CA PRO A 117 -7.86 -3.86 -18.86
C PRO A 117 -9.24 -4.07 -18.22
N VAL A 118 -9.66 -3.11 -17.40
CA VAL A 118 -10.88 -3.20 -16.58
C VAL A 118 -11.88 -2.17 -17.10
N ASN A 119 -12.99 -2.64 -17.67
CA ASN A 119 -14.02 -1.74 -18.17
C ASN A 119 -14.83 -1.12 -17.02
N PRO A 120 -15.63 -0.07 -17.31
CA PRO A 120 -16.58 0.47 -16.36
C PRO A 120 -17.46 -0.60 -15.71
N ASN A 121 -17.60 -0.53 -14.39
CA ASN A 121 -18.32 -1.45 -13.50
C ASN A 121 -17.74 -2.87 -13.38
N GLU A 122 -16.64 -3.19 -14.09
CA GLU A 122 -15.90 -4.44 -13.88
C GLU A 122 -14.92 -4.32 -12.71
N SER A 123 -14.49 -5.46 -12.18
CA SER A 123 -13.46 -5.53 -11.15
C SER A 123 -12.18 -6.19 -11.68
N TYR A 124 -11.04 -5.76 -11.16
CA TYR A 124 -9.82 -6.57 -11.21
C TYR A 124 -9.61 -7.31 -9.91
N THR A 125 -8.90 -8.43 -10.00
CA THR A 125 -8.29 -9.10 -8.86
C THR A 125 -6.81 -9.28 -9.14
N ILE A 126 -5.96 -8.77 -8.24
CA ILE A 126 -4.52 -8.99 -8.28
C ILE A 126 -4.05 -9.71 -7.03
N LYS A 127 -3.02 -10.54 -7.18
CA LYS A 127 -2.29 -11.17 -6.08
C LYS A 127 -0.87 -10.62 -6.03
N LEU A 128 -0.46 -10.22 -4.84
CA LEU A 128 0.87 -9.70 -4.53
C LEU A 128 1.55 -10.63 -3.52
N GLU A 129 2.82 -10.93 -3.74
CA GLU A 129 3.70 -11.54 -2.76
C GLU A 129 4.89 -10.61 -2.56
N TYR A 130 5.19 -10.29 -1.31
CA TYR A 130 6.18 -9.28 -0.98
C TYR A 130 6.68 -9.42 0.46
N ARG A 131 7.82 -8.79 0.72
CA ARG A 131 8.39 -8.65 2.06
C ARG A 131 8.38 -7.19 2.48
N VAL A 132 7.96 -6.94 3.71
CA VAL A 132 8.04 -5.64 4.39
C VAL A 132 9.14 -5.72 5.44
N GLN A 133 10.10 -4.80 5.39
CA GLN A 133 10.91 -4.42 6.54
C GLN A 133 10.13 -3.38 7.33
N VAL A 134 9.87 -3.63 8.62
CA VAL A 134 9.12 -2.73 9.48
C VAL A 134 10.06 -1.61 9.97
N PRO A 135 9.70 -0.33 9.82
CA PRO A 135 10.52 0.77 10.33
C PRO A 135 10.58 0.76 11.86
N ASN A 136 11.62 1.37 12.42
CA ASN A 136 11.67 1.67 13.83
C ASN A 136 10.59 2.72 14.19
N SER A 137 9.80 2.43 15.22
CA SER A 137 8.71 3.29 15.68
C SER A 137 9.16 4.68 16.11
N LYS A 138 10.45 4.92 16.42
CA LYS A 138 10.95 6.25 16.80
C LYS A 138 10.75 7.34 15.73
N PHE A 139 10.55 6.98 14.47
CA PHE A 139 10.38 7.97 13.39
C PHE A 139 9.01 8.66 13.40
N THR A 140 7.93 7.89 13.56
CA THR A 140 6.53 8.37 13.40
C THR A 140 5.60 7.84 14.49
N ARG A 141 6.13 7.10 15.48
CA ARG A 141 5.43 6.25 16.47
C ARG A 141 4.83 4.97 15.90
N TYR A 142 4.86 4.79 14.57
CA TYR A 142 4.45 3.56 13.89
C TYR A 142 5.66 2.74 13.46
N GLY A 143 5.56 1.43 13.64
CA GLY A 143 6.62 0.47 13.35
C GLY A 143 6.84 -0.47 14.53
N ILE A 144 8.09 -0.89 14.69
CA ILE A 144 8.52 -1.76 15.79
C ILE A 144 9.34 -0.98 16.82
N THR A 145 9.10 -1.20 18.11
CA THR A 145 9.95 -0.64 19.17
C THR A 145 11.25 -1.42 19.30
N ASP A 146 12.24 -0.87 20.01
CA ASP A 146 13.48 -1.59 20.30
C ASP A 146 13.25 -2.82 21.21
N THR A 147 12.11 -2.87 21.91
CA THR A 147 11.66 -4.02 22.72
C THR A 147 10.87 -5.07 21.93
N GLY A 148 10.57 -4.81 20.66
CA GLY A 148 9.85 -5.74 19.77
C GLY A 148 8.33 -5.55 19.72
N ASP A 149 7.79 -4.53 20.38
CA ASP A 149 6.36 -4.22 20.32
C ASP A 149 5.99 -3.62 18.96
N LEU A 150 4.87 -4.06 18.41
CA LEU A 150 4.39 -3.66 17.09
C LEU A 150 3.26 -2.64 17.18
N ASN A 151 3.45 -1.48 16.56
CA ASN A 151 2.39 -0.50 16.29
C ASN A 151 2.33 -0.23 14.79
N LEU A 152 1.58 -1.07 14.07
CA LEU A 152 1.64 -1.09 12.61
C LEU A 152 0.55 -0.22 11.97
N ARG A 153 0.96 0.58 10.99
CA ARG A 153 0.09 1.35 10.11
C ARG A 153 0.66 1.31 8.70
N TYR A 154 -0.22 1.20 7.71
CA TYR A 154 0.12 1.24 6.28
C TYR A 154 1.23 0.25 5.86
N TRP A 155 1.19 -0.96 6.44
CA TRP A 155 2.18 -2.02 6.27
C TRP A 155 1.82 -3.02 5.15
N TYR A 156 0.79 -2.71 4.36
CA TYR A 156 0.34 -3.49 3.21
C TYR A 156 -0.07 -2.55 2.07
N PHE A 157 -0.07 -3.04 0.84
CA PHE A 157 -0.44 -2.24 -0.33
C PHE A 157 -1.91 -1.87 -0.30
N THR A 158 -2.24 -0.63 -0.62
CA THR A 158 -3.64 -0.17 -0.72
C THR A 158 -3.92 0.38 -2.12
N PRO A 159 -5.03 -0.01 -2.76
CA PRO A 159 -5.37 0.51 -4.09
C PRO A 159 -5.68 2.02 -4.03
N ALA A 160 -5.14 2.78 -4.99
CA ALA A 160 -5.52 4.17 -5.19
C ALA A 160 -6.94 4.26 -5.79
N ILE A 161 -7.69 5.28 -5.41
CA ILE A 161 -9.01 5.57 -6.00
C ILE A 161 -8.81 6.20 -7.39
N TYR A 162 -9.68 5.85 -8.33
CA TYR A 162 -9.78 6.50 -9.63
C TYR A 162 -11.18 7.09 -9.81
N ASP A 163 -11.26 8.41 -9.94
CA ASP A 163 -12.52 9.18 -10.09
C ASP A 163 -12.50 10.08 -11.35
N GLY A 164 -11.74 9.66 -12.37
CA GLY A 164 -11.38 10.45 -13.56
C GLY A 164 -9.90 10.81 -13.55
N GLU A 165 -9.33 10.96 -12.36
CA GLU A 165 -7.89 11.04 -12.12
C GLU A 165 -7.48 10.05 -11.02
N TRP A 166 -6.20 9.71 -10.98
CA TRP A 166 -5.68 8.81 -9.95
C TRP A 166 -5.39 9.57 -8.66
N GLN A 167 -6.04 9.16 -7.58
CA GLN A 167 -5.88 9.73 -6.25
C GLN A 167 -4.83 8.95 -5.47
N TYR A 168 -3.56 9.29 -5.66
CA TYR A 168 -2.44 8.80 -4.86
C TYR A 168 -1.50 9.95 -4.49
N TYR A 169 -0.78 9.78 -3.39
CA TYR A 169 0.26 10.71 -2.97
C TYR A 169 1.22 10.01 -2.01
N SER A 170 2.44 10.53 -1.95
CA SER A 170 3.47 10.03 -1.04
C SER A 170 3.12 10.32 0.41
N ASN A 171 3.48 9.39 1.28
CA ASN A 171 3.34 9.53 2.73
C ASN A 171 4.14 10.74 3.24
N LYS A 172 3.50 11.52 4.12
CA LYS A 172 4.12 12.66 4.82
C LYS A 172 3.81 12.66 6.32
N ASP A 173 3.42 11.51 6.89
CA ASP A 173 3.02 11.36 8.30
C ASP A 173 1.91 12.34 8.71
N LEU A 174 0.89 12.48 7.84
CA LEU A 174 -0.26 13.38 8.01
C LEU A 174 -1.56 12.64 8.30
N ASP A 175 -1.50 11.31 8.41
CA ASP A 175 -2.68 10.46 8.62
C ASP A 175 -3.77 10.64 7.55
N ASP A 176 -3.36 10.97 6.33
CA ASP A 176 -4.25 11.41 5.26
C ASP A 176 -4.70 10.29 4.31
N LEU A 177 -4.06 9.10 4.32
CA LEU A 177 -4.21 8.07 3.28
C LEU A 177 -5.66 7.89 2.81
N TYR A 178 -5.91 8.25 1.56
CA TYR A 178 -7.21 8.14 0.93
C TYR A 178 -7.36 6.77 0.27
N ILE A 179 -8.08 5.87 0.93
CA ILE A 179 -8.30 4.49 0.47
C ILE A 179 -9.77 4.23 0.12
N PRO A 180 -10.04 3.29 -0.80
CA PRO A 180 -11.38 2.79 -1.03
C PRO A 180 -11.92 2.09 0.23
N LEU A 181 -13.23 2.19 0.44
CA LEU A 181 -13.91 1.37 1.43
C LEU A 181 -13.76 -0.10 1.04
N ALA A 182 -13.21 -0.91 1.95
CA ALA A 182 -13.05 -2.34 1.83
C ALA A 182 -13.78 -3.04 2.99
N MET A 183 -14.41 -4.19 2.69
CA MET A 183 -14.93 -5.12 3.71
C MET A 183 -13.89 -6.17 4.07
#